data_AF-A0A7G9FKX0-F1
#
_entry.id   AF-A0A7G9FKX0-F1
#
_cell.length_a   1.000
_cell.length_b   1.000
_cell.length_c   1.000
_cell.angle_alpha   90.00
_cell.angle_beta   90.00
_cell.angle_gamma   90.00
#
_symmetry.space_group_name_H-M   'P 1'
#
loop_
_entity.id
_entity.type
_entity.pdbx_description
1 polymer ?
#
loop_
_entity_poly.entity_id
_entity_poly.type
_entity_poly.pdbx_seq_one_letter_code
_entity_poly.pdbx_strand_id
1 'polypeptide(L)'
;MLSSVFKTKKLVFVRKGTLFMTAETEAIKVQILSTGNAEILLEENDFLIVKWIKPEIKYSMAAYQYGKTGMANNYPWECSLTEEQIAFFLEHINAAVEYFKSKHHYFHLEVKEVSYENIVSIDEHGIKFSDLHWLTYKECTINFNRKYPNSRGNCIGERNITAEPPYIELYSTYAHTKILFNKKGLFRKNKNMIDFHNLQRHINEFGYTTLDLS
;
A
#
# COMPACT_ATOMS: atom_id res chain seq x y z
N MET A 1 -41.41 -2.85 -15.53
CA MET A 1 -41.27 -4.05 -16.37
C MET A 1 -39.91 -4.66 -16.10
N LEU A 2 -39.92 -5.84 -15.45
CA LEU A 2 -38.89 -6.89 -15.39
C LEU A 2 -37.47 -6.44 -15.00
N SER A 3 -37.03 -6.52 -13.74
CA SER A 3 -36.86 -7.75 -12.92
C SER A 3 -36.00 -8.87 -13.56
N SER A 4 -35.13 -8.57 -14.55
CA SER A 4 -34.29 -9.61 -15.16
C SER A 4 -32.78 -9.35 -15.24
N VAL A 5 -32.25 -8.21 -14.77
CA VAL A 5 -30.79 -7.96 -14.83
C VAL A 5 -30.03 -8.71 -13.73
N PHE A 6 -30.66 -8.99 -12.59
CA PHE A 6 -30.04 -9.71 -11.46
C PHE A 6 -30.41 -11.19 -11.39
N LYS A 7 -30.73 -11.83 -12.54
CA LYS A 7 -30.78 -13.30 -12.59
C LYS A 7 -29.35 -13.85 -12.54
N THR A 8 -28.89 -14.11 -11.32
CA THR A 8 -27.99 -15.22 -10.97
C THR A 8 -26.98 -15.57 -12.05
N LYS A 9 -25.99 -14.71 -12.23
CA LYS A 9 -24.64 -15.21 -12.44
C LYS A 9 -23.85 -14.80 -11.22
N LYS A 10 -23.59 -15.77 -10.35
CA LYS A 10 -22.46 -15.75 -9.44
C LYS A 10 -21.22 -15.77 -10.34
N LEU A 11 -20.92 -14.64 -10.96
CA LEU A 11 -19.78 -14.43 -11.82
C LEU A 11 -18.60 -14.20 -10.89
N VAL A 12 -18.21 -15.29 -10.22
CA VAL A 12 -16.91 -15.36 -9.55
C VAL A 12 -15.90 -15.43 -10.68
N PHE A 13 -15.52 -14.29 -11.23
CA PHE A 13 -14.29 -14.20 -12.01
C PHE A 13 -13.13 -14.30 -11.02
N VAL A 14 -12.85 -15.53 -10.56
CA VAL A 14 -11.52 -15.83 -10.03
C VAL A 14 -10.60 -15.71 -11.24
N ARG A 15 -9.89 -14.59 -11.35
CA ARG A 15 -8.73 -14.52 -12.24
C ARG A 15 -7.83 -15.69 -11.82
N LYS A 16 -7.72 -16.71 -12.69
CA LYS A 16 -6.73 -17.78 -12.56
C LYS A 16 -5.35 -17.18 -12.82
N GLY A 17 -4.85 -16.48 -11.82
CA GLY A 17 -3.52 -15.95 -11.69
C GLY A 17 -3.39 -15.70 -10.20
N THR A 18 -2.64 -16.57 -9.53
CA THR A 18 -2.54 -16.66 -8.08
C THR A 18 -1.93 -15.39 -7.48
N LEU A 19 -2.70 -14.33 -7.38
CA LEU A 19 -2.47 -13.20 -6.49
C LEU A 19 -3.49 -13.38 -5.37
N PHE A 20 -3.02 -13.91 -4.25
CA PHE A 20 -3.82 -13.94 -3.04
C PHE A 20 -4.17 -12.50 -2.67
N MET A 21 -5.44 -12.27 -2.32
CA MET A 21 -5.91 -11.03 -1.73
C MET A 21 -5.02 -10.67 -0.53
N THR A 22 -4.75 -9.39 -0.32
CA THR A 22 -3.86 -9.00 0.79
C THR A 22 -4.48 -9.39 2.13
N ALA A 23 -3.65 -9.67 3.14
CA ALA A 23 -4.12 -10.04 4.48
C ALA A 23 -5.05 -8.97 5.09
N GLU A 24 -4.83 -7.71 4.74
CA GLU A 24 -5.66 -6.58 5.16
C GLU A 24 -7.02 -6.57 4.45
N THR A 25 -7.06 -6.78 3.13
CA THR A 25 -8.33 -6.90 2.40
C THR A 25 -9.09 -8.14 2.86
N GLU A 26 -8.40 -9.24 3.19
CA GLU A 26 -8.99 -10.42 3.83
C GLU A 26 -9.59 -10.09 5.21
N ALA A 27 -8.85 -9.37 6.06
CA ALA A 27 -9.34 -8.95 7.37
C ALA A 27 -10.60 -8.08 7.26
N ILE A 28 -10.63 -7.16 6.30
CA ILE A 28 -11.80 -6.32 6.01
C ILE A 28 -12.96 -7.13 5.49
N LYS A 29 -12.71 -8.06 4.58
CA LYS A 29 -13.74 -8.97 4.07
C LYS A 29 -14.39 -9.73 5.21
N VAL A 30 -13.59 -10.29 6.13
CA VAL A 30 -14.08 -10.98 7.33
C VAL A 30 -14.91 -10.04 8.20
N GLN A 31 -14.43 -8.81 8.44
CA GLN A 31 -15.15 -7.81 9.21
C GLN A 31 -16.50 -7.45 8.59
N ILE A 32 -16.55 -7.18 7.28
CA ILE A 32 -17.78 -6.83 6.55
C ILE A 32 -18.77 -7.99 6.58
N LEU A 33 -18.32 -9.21 6.27
CA LEU A 33 -19.19 -10.39 6.26
C LEU A 33 -19.72 -10.73 7.66
N SER A 34 -18.94 -10.46 8.73
CA SER A 34 -19.36 -10.67 10.12
C SER A 34 -20.59 -9.84 10.52
N THR A 35 -20.89 -8.76 9.79
CA THR A 35 -22.08 -7.94 10.03
C THR A 35 -23.38 -8.67 9.66
N GLY A 36 -23.32 -9.69 8.80
CA GLY A 36 -24.49 -10.38 8.24
C GLY A 36 -25.36 -9.49 7.34
N ASN A 37 -24.91 -8.28 7.02
CA ASN A 37 -25.69 -7.25 6.33
C ASN A 37 -25.07 -6.83 4.99
N ALA A 38 -24.17 -7.64 4.43
CA ALA A 38 -23.43 -7.31 3.23
C ALA A 38 -23.17 -8.52 2.34
N GLU A 39 -23.06 -8.28 1.04
CA GLU A 39 -22.62 -9.20 0.00
C GLU A 39 -21.40 -8.62 -0.71
N ILE A 40 -20.37 -9.43 -0.94
CA ILE A 40 -19.20 -9.02 -1.72
C ILE A 40 -19.46 -9.29 -3.20
N LEU A 41 -19.43 -8.24 -4.02
CA LEU A 41 -19.69 -8.29 -5.45
C LEU A 41 -18.41 -8.44 -6.28
N LEU A 42 -17.31 -7.84 -5.84
CA LEU A 42 -15.98 -7.94 -6.47
C LEU A 42 -14.90 -8.03 -5.40
N GLU A 43 -13.91 -8.89 -5.64
CA GLU A 43 -12.72 -9.05 -4.82
C GLU A 43 -11.50 -8.70 -5.67
N GLU A 44 -10.83 -7.59 -5.34
CA GLU A 44 -9.52 -7.23 -5.87
C GLU A 44 -8.49 -7.22 -4.74
N ASN A 45 -7.21 -7.24 -5.07
CA ASN A 45 -6.14 -7.36 -4.06
C ASN A 45 -6.20 -6.27 -2.98
N ASP A 46 -6.52 -5.05 -3.40
CA ASP A 46 -6.46 -3.84 -2.57
C ASP A 46 -7.84 -3.34 -2.09
N PHE A 47 -8.93 -3.84 -2.66
CA PHE A 47 -10.28 -3.37 -2.35
C PHE A 47 -11.37 -4.40 -2.66
N LEU A 48 -12.55 -4.17 -2.10
CA LEU A 48 -13.78 -4.92 -2.33
C LEU A 48 -14.85 -4.00 -2.91
N ILE A 49 -15.71 -4.50 -3.80
CA ILE A 49 -17.02 -3.86 -4.05
C ILE A 49 -18.05 -4.60 -3.22
N VAL A 50 -18.78 -3.84 -2.40
CA VAL A 50 -19.69 -4.34 -1.37
C VAL A 50 -21.09 -3.82 -1.64
N LYS A 51 -22.07 -4.72 -1.57
CA LYS A 51 -23.48 -4.40 -1.48
C LYS A 51 -23.92 -4.56 -0.03
N TRP A 52 -24.26 -3.46 0.60
CA TRP A 52 -24.88 -3.46 1.92
C TRP A 52 -26.39 -3.63 1.78
N ILE A 53 -26.98 -4.46 2.63
CA ILE A 53 -28.39 -4.84 2.61
C ILE A 53 -29.19 -4.06 3.67
N LYS A 54 -28.55 -3.70 4.78
CA LYS A 54 -29.15 -2.96 5.90
C LYS A 54 -28.28 -1.78 6.34
N PRO A 55 -28.87 -0.70 6.87
CA PRO A 55 -30.31 -0.45 7.04
C PRO A 55 -31.08 -0.23 5.73
N GLU A 56 -30.36 0.10 4.66
CA GLU A 56 -30.87 0.25 3.31
C GLU A 56 -29.87 -0.34 2.30
N ILE A 57 -30.34 -0.59 1.08
CA ILE A 57 -29.45 -1.05 0.02
C ILE A 57 -28.54 0.10 -0.38
N LYS A 58 -27.24 -0.03 -0.08
CA LYS A 58 -26.19 0.87 -0.54
C LYS A 58 -25.02 0.06 -1.09
N TYR A 59 -24.19 0.72 -1.87
CA TYR A 59 -23.02 0.08 -2.45
C TYR A 59 -21.78 0.92 -2.22
N SER A 60 -20.65 0.26 -2.03
CA SER A 60 -19.39 0.95 -1.77
C SER A 60 -18.19 0.16 -2.26
N MET A 61 -17.11 0.86 -2.58
CA MET A 61 -15.78 0.30 -2.48
C MET A 61 -15.36 0.30 -1.01
N ALA A 62 -14.75 -0.79 -0.55
CA ALA A 62 -14.18 -0.90 0.79
C ALA A 62 -12.71 -1.33 0.72
N ALA A 63 -11.84 -0.71 1.50
CA ALA A 63 -10.41 -0.99 1.52
C ALA A 63 -9.77 -0.70 2.88
N TYR A 64 -8.55 -1.16 3.09
CA TYR A 64 -7.84 -0.93 4.35
C TYR A 64 -7.50 0.54 4.49
N GLN A 65 -7.86 1.12 5.64
CA GLN A 65 -7.54 2.51 5.90
C GLN A 65 -6.06 2.64 6.27
N TYR A 66 -5.27 3.26 5.39
CA TYR A 66 -3.90 3.63 5.72
C TYR A 66 -3.89 4.96 6.49
N GLY A 67 -3.72 4.89 7.82
CA GLY A 67 -3.62 6.08 8.66
C GLY A 67 -2.26 6.78 8.55
N LYS A 68 -2.23 8.12 8.62
CA LYS A 68 -0.98 8.93 8.63
C LYS A 68 0.00 8.58 9.76
N THR A 69 -0.48 7.95 10.83
CA THR A 69 0.27 7.75 12.09
C THR A 69 0.53 6.28 12.42
N GLY A 70 0.27 5.34 11.50
CA GLY A 70 0.35 3.90 11.78
C GLY A 70 -0.75 3.39 12.75
N MET A 71 -1.53 4.29 13.33
CA MET A 71 -2.77 3.97 14.04
C MET A 71 -3.94 4.13 13.05
N ALA A 72 -4.14 3.11 12.22
CA ALA A 72 -5.34 3.03 11.41
C ALA A 72 -6.55 2.80 12.31
N ASN A 73 -7.64 3.52 12.03
CA ASN A 73 -8.91 3.34 12.70
C ASN A 73 -9.42 1.92 12.36
N ASN A 74 -10.08 1.23 13.29
CA ASN A 74 -10.58 -0.14 13.10
C ASN A 74 -11.73 -0.27 12.05
N TYR A 75 -12.00 0.78 11.28
CA TYR A 75 -13.06 0.81 10.28
C TYR A 75 -12.45 0.88 8.88
N PRO A 76 -12.91 0.04 7.93
CA PRO A 76 -12.48 0.10 6.55
C PRO A 76 -12.73 1.50 5.97
N TRP A 77 -11.85 1.94 5.08
CA TRP A 77 -12.18 3.06 4.21
C TRP A 77 -13.35 2.65 3.30
N GLU A 78 -14.34 3.53 3.15
CA GLU A 78 -15.49 3.32 2.26
C GLU A 78 -15.65 4.48 1.27
N CYS A 79 -15.96 4.16 0.02
CA CYS A 79 -16.39 5.11 -1.00
C CYS A 79 -17.69 4.64 -1.64
N SER A 80 -18.77 5.40 -1.47
CA SER A 80 -20.08 5.07 -2.02
C SER A 80 -20.08 5.01 -3.55
N LEU A 81 -20.81 4.06 -4.11
CA LEU A 81 -21.00 3.87 -5.55
C LEU A 81 -22.49 3.92 -5.91
N THR A 82 -22.80 4.42 -7.10
CA THR A 82 -24.15 4.29 -7.70
C THR A 82 -24.33 2.91 -8.36
N GLU A 83 -25.58 2.53 -8.64
CA GLU A 83 -25.87 1.27 -9.34
C GLU A 83 -25.24 1.22 -10.74
N GLU A 84 -25.21 2.34 -11.46
CA GLU A 84 -24.59 2.44 -12.78
C GLU A 84 -23.08 2.22 -12.71
N GLN A 85 -22.42 2.80 -11.69
CA GLN A 85 -20.98 2.60 -11.49
C GLN A 85 -20.65 1.14 -11.23
N ILE A 86 -21.48 0.43 -10.47
CA ILE A 86 -21.26 -0.99 -10.17
C ILE A 86 -21.44 -1.85 -11.40
N ALA A 87 -22.55 -1.66 -12.12
CA ALA A 87 -22.80 -2.39 -13.36
C ALA A 87 -21.61 -2.23 -14.32
N PHE A 88 -21.11 -0.99 -14.46
CA PHE A 88 -19.92 -0.71 -15.26
C PHE A 88 -18.65 -1.38 -14.71
N PHE A 89 -18.36 -1.26 -13.42
CA PHE A 89 -17.13 -1.79 -12.82
C PHE A 89 -17.07 -3.32 -12.78
N LEU A 90 -18.20 -4.01 -12.59
CA LEU A 90 -18.26 -5.47 -12.64
C LEU A 90 -17.99 -6.01 -14.05
N GLU A 91 -18.25 -5.22 -15.09
CA GLU A 91 -17.89 -5.54 -16.48
C GLU A 91 -16.48 -5.03 -16.86
N HIS A 92 -15.98 -4.01 -16.18
CA HIS A 92 -14.74 -3.30 -16.50
C HIS A 92 -13.82 -3.18 -15.27
N ILE A 93 -13.31 -4.32 -14.79
CA ILE A 93 -12.49 -4.41 -13.57
C ILE A 93 -11.31 -3.41 -13.57
N ASN A 94 -10.61 -3.25 -14.69
CA ASN A 94 -9.49 -2.29 -14.77
C ASN A 94 -9.95 -0.84 -14.51
N ALA A 95 -11.16 -0.47 -14.93
CA ALA A 95 -11.71 0.86 -14.64
C ALA A 95 -12.08 1.01 -13.16
N ALA A 96 -12.52 -0.06 -12.50
CA ALA A 96 -12.73 -0.09 -11.05
C ALA A 96 -11.42 0.14 -10.29
N VAL A 97 -10.32 -0.50 -10.73
CA VAL A 97 -8.98 -0.32 -10.19
C VAL A 97 -8.51 1.13 -10.33
N GLU A 98 -8.64 1.72 -11.52
CA GLU A 98 -8.24 3.13 -11.72
C GLU A 98 -9.12 4.11 -10.93
N TYR A 99 -10.42 3.85 -10.83
CA TYR A 99 -11.30 4.65 -9.99
C TYR A 99 -10.90 4.56 -8.51
N PHE A 100 -10.64 3.36 -8.00
CA PHE A 100 -10.16 3.13 -6.64
C PHE A 100 -8.89 3.94 -6.36
N LYS A 101 -7.88 3.84 -7.24
CA LYS A 101 -6.62 4.60 -7.13
C LYS A 101 -6.83 6.11 -7.08
N SER A 102 -7.86 6.62 -7.76
CA SER A 102 -8.19 8.05 -7.77
C SER A 102 -8.89 8.55 -6.50
N LYS A 103 -9.50 7.65 -5.72
CA LYS A 103 -10.34 7.98 -4.56
C LYS A 103 -9.71 7.62 -3.23
N HIS A 104 -9.08 6.46 -3.17
CA HIS A 104 -8.31 6.05 -2.01
C HIS A 104 -6.92 6.67 -2.11
N HIS A 105 -6.31 7.06 -0.98
CA HIS A 105 -4.91 7.42 -0.96
C HIS A 105 -4.10 6.19 -1.35
N TYR A 106 -3.83 6.06 -2.64
CA TYR A 106 -3.14 4.92 -3.19
C TYR A 106 -1.66 5.07 -2.82
N PHE A 107 -1.25 4.28 -1.83
CA PHE A 107 0.06 4.29 -1.20
C PHE A 107 1.25 4.28 -2.20
N HIS A 108 1.05 3.79 -3.43
CA HIS A 108 2.09 3.70 -4.46
C HIS A 108 2.42 5.00 -5.22
N LEU A 109 1.66 6.09 -5.05
CA LEU A 109 1.86 7.32 -5.83
C LEU A 109 2.53 8.45 -5.03
N GLU A 110 2.32 8.53 -3.73
CA GLU A 110 2.93 9.58 -2.91
C GLU A 110 4.32 9.13 -2.46
N VAL A 111 5.35 9.82 -2.98
CA VAL A 111 6.73 9.70 -2.49
C VAL A 111 7.00 10.88 -1.57
N LYS A 112 7.25 10.60 -0.29
CA LYS A 112 7.74 11.57 0.68
C LYS A 112 9.27 11.56 0.65
N GLU A 113 9.84 12.62 0.09
CA GLU A 113 11.29 12.81 0.14
C GLU A 113 11.73 13.37 1.49
N VAL A 114 12.75 12.77 2.09
CA VAL A 114 13.33 13.17 3.38
C VAL A 114 14.85 13.16 3.28
N SER A 115 15.52 14.07 3.99
CA SER A 115 16.99 14.02 4.11
C SER A 115 17.41 12.91 5.08
N TYR A 116 18.52 12.24 4.80
CA TYR A 116 19.19 11.36 5.78
C TYR A 116 19.45 12.08 7.12
N GLU A 117 19.72 13.39 7.09
CA GLU A 117 19.96 14.20 8.29
C GLU A 117 18.72 14.36 9.19
N ASN A 118 17.52 14.02 8.69
CA ASN A 118 16.29 14.07 9.48
C ASN A 118 16.05 12.80 10.30
N ILE A 119 16.88 11.77 10.16
CA ILE A 119 16.75 10.53 10.94
C ILE A 119 17.19 10.79 12.38
N VAL A 120 16.30 10.50 13.32
CA VAL A 120 16.53 10.63 14.77
C VAL A 120 16.99 9.30 15.37
N SER A 121 16.38 8.18 14.94
CA SER A 121 16.75 6.84 15.41
C SER A 121 16.49 5.79 14.34
N ILE A 122 17.29 4.73 14.41
CA ILE A 122 17.15 3.52 13.60
C ILE A 122 17.25 2.35 14.58
N ASP A 123 16.27 1.44 14.54
CA ASP A 123 16.26 0.22 15.33
C ASP A 123 15.66 -0.94 14.53
N GLU A 124 15.54 -2.11 15.14
CA GLU A 124 15.02 -3.33 14.51
C GLU A 124 13.57 -3.22 14.01
N HIS A 125 12.81 -2.24 14.48
CA HIS A 125 11.42 -2.02 14.07
C HIS A 125 11.31 -1.05 12.89
N GLY A 126 12.23 -0.09 12.77
CA GLY A 126 12.24 0.84 11.65
C GLY A 126 13.05 2.12 11.85
N ILE A 127 12.57 3.22 11.24
CA ILE A 127 13.27 4.51 11.21
C ILE A 127 12.35 5.62 11.68
N LYS A 128 12.81 6.40 12.65
CA LYS A 128 12.11 7.56 13.19
C LYS A 128 12.76 8.85 12.70
N PHE A 129 11.94 9.78 12.22
CA PHE A 129 12.38 11.07 11.69
C PHE A 129 12.02 12.22 12.63
N SER A 130 12.66 13.36 12.43
CA SER A 130 12.51 14.57 13.24
C SER A 130 11.12 15.22 13.15
N ASP A 131 10.40 14.98 12.05
CA ASP A 131 9.01 15.43 11.85
C ASP A 131 7.97 14.47 12.46
N LEU A 132 8.41 13.59 13.36
CA LEU A 132 7.62 12.54 14.01
C LEU A 132 7.12 11.45 13.05
N HIS A 133 7.53 11.48 11.78
CA HIS A 133 7.29 10.36 10.87
C HIS A 133 8.03 9.12 11.37
N TRP A 134 7.33 7.99 11.36
CA TRP A 134 7.90 6.70 11.71
C TRP A 134 7.50 5.71 10.62
N LEU A 135 8.50 5.11 9.97
CA LEU A 135 8.28 3.95 9.11
C LEU A 135 8.66 2.68 9.83
N THR A 136 7.91 1.62 9.61
CA THR A 136 8.24 0.28 10.12
C THR A 136 8.71 -0.62 8.98
N TYR A 137 9.73 -1.44 9.24
CA TYR A 137 10.26 -2.34 8.22
C TYR A 137 9.25 -3.42 7.80
N LYS A 138 8.43 -3.89 8.75
CA LYS A 138 7.38 -4.88 8.49
C LYS A 138 6.35 -4.37 7.46
N GLU A 139 5.88 -3.14 7.61
CA GLU A 139 4.96 -2.54 6.64
C GLU A 139 5.64 -2.38 5.27
N CYS A 140 6.91 -1.96 5.26
CA CYS A 140 7.68 -1.86 4.04
C CYS A 140 7.83 -3.19 3.30
N THR A 141 8.00 -4.31 4.00
CA THR A 141 8.05 -5.64 3.39
C THR A 141 6.72 -6.02 2.72
N ILE A 142 5.60 -5.78 3.41
CA ILE A 142 4.26 -6.05 2.87
C ILE A 142 4.07 -5.28 1.55
N ASN A 143 4.40 -3.99 1.58
CA ASN A 143 4.23 -3.11 0.43
C ASN A 143 5.20 -3.38 -0.72
N PHE A 144 6.43 -3.78 -0.43
CA PHE A 144 7.37 -4.23 -1.45
C PHE A 144 6.85 -5.47 -2.16
N ASN A 145 6.33 -6.45 -1.40
CA ASN A 145 5.74 -7.67 -1.97
C ASN A 145 4.47 -7.38 -2.78
N ARG A 146 3.71 -6.32 -2.46
CA ARG A 146 2.57 -5.87 -3.29
C ARG A 146 3.03 -5.32 -4.64
N LYS A 147 4.04 -4.44 -4.66
CA LYS A 147 4.59 -3.89 -5.90
C LYS A 147 5.31 -4.98 -6.72
N TYR A 148 5.93 -5.94 -6.04
CA TYR A 148 6.67 -7.05 -6.63
C TYR A 148 6.15 -8.40 -6.13
N PRO A 149 5.00 -8.90 -6.66
CA PRO A 149 4.33 -10.11 -6.18
C PRO A 149 5.16 -11.40 -6.25
N ASN A 150 6.15 -11.42 -7.13
CA ASN A 150 7.07 -12.54 -7.29
C ASN A 150 8.31 -12.43 -6.39
N SER A 151 8.51 -11.29 -5.73
CA SER A 151 9.58 -11.15 -4.74
C SER A 151 9.18 -11.91 -3.48
N ARG A 152 10.13 -12.67 -2.93
CA ARG A 152 10.00 -13.36 -1.65
C ARG A 152 11.12 -12.87 -0.74
N GLY A 153 10.79 -12.52 0.50
CA GLY A 153 11.78 -12.18 1.53
C GLY A 153 11.51 -10.86 2.23
N ASN A 154 12.54 -10.34 2.89
CA ASN A 154 12.48 -9.16 3.75
C ASN A 154 12.91 -7.89 3.01
N CYS A 155 12.65 -7.81 1.70
CA CYS A 155 12.96 -6.62 0.92
C CYS A 155 11.97 -5.52 1.28
N ILE A 156 12.47 -4.34 1.65
CA ILE A 156 11.64 -3.23 2.18
C ILE A 156 11.60 -2.02 1.24
N GLY A 157 12.26 -2.09 0.10
CA GLY A 157 12.40 -0.95 -0.77
C GLY A 157 13.48 -1.11 -1.82
N GLU A 158 13.81 0.01 -2.44
CA GLU A 158 14.80 0.12 -3.51
C GLU A 158 15.91 1.08 -3.09
N ARG A 159 17.08 0.93 -3.69
CA ARG A 159 18.19 1.85 -3.51
C ARG A 159 18.87 2.12 -4.84
N ASN A 160 19.44 3.31 -4.96
CA ASN A 160 20.32 3.63 -6.07
C ASN A 160 21.45 4.52 -5.56
N ILE A 161 22.65 3.95 -5.54
CA ILE A 161 23.85 4.65 -5.09
C ILE A 161 24.47 5.55 -6.18
N THR A 162 24.18 5.29 -7.45
CA THR A 162 24.71 6.02 -8.61
C THR A 162 23.83 7.20 -9.02
N ALA A 163 22.63 7.33 -8.44
CA ALA A 163 21.74 8.47 -8.64
C ALA A 163 22.32 9.79 -8.09
N GLU A 164 21.81 10.91 -8.59
CA GLU A 164 22.16 12.26 -8.10
C GLU A 164 20.92 13.00 -7.55
N PRO A 165 20.75 13.11 -6.21
CA PRO A 165 21.55 12.48 -5.15
C PRO A 165 21.28 10.96 -5.01
N PRO A 166 22.21 10.19 -4.39
CA PRO A 166 21.95 8.82 -4.01
C PRO A 166 20.71 8.72 -3.11
N TYR A 167 19.99 7.60 -3.16
CA TYR A 167 18.79 7.41 -2.35
C TYR A 167 18.53 5.97 -1.92
N ILE A 168 17.80 5.82 -0.82
CA ILE A 168 17.12 4.60 -0.41
C ILE A 168 15.63 4.93 -0.28
N GLU A 169 14.79 4.27 -1.06
CA GLU A 169 13.33 4.43 -1.04
C GLU A 169 12.69 3.24 -0.33
N LEU A 170 12.04 3.49 0.79
CA LEU A 170 11.37 2.49 1.62
C LEU A 170 9.85 2.57 1.48
N TYR A 171 9.20 1.43 1.35
CA TYR A 171 7.80 1.37 0.92
C TYR A 171 6.82 1.45 2.10
N SER A 172 6.84 2.54 2.87
CA SER A 172 6.03 2.70 4.10
C SER A 172 4.55 3.04 3.86
N THR A 173 3.63 2.45 4.62
CA THR A 173 2.16 2.39 4.42
C THR A 173 1.41 3.65 3.97
N TYR A 174 1.84 4.85 4.34
CA TYR A 174 1.18 6.10 3.92
C TYR A 174 1.75 6.68 2.61
N ALA A 175 3.07 6.64 2.45
CA ALA A 175 3.81 7.18 1.32
C ALA A 175 5.15 6.46 1.23
N HIS A 176 5.65 6.20 0.03
CA HIS A 176 7.02 5.74 -0.14
C HIS A 176 7.96 6.79 0.48
N THR A 177 8.79 6.40 1.44
CA THR A 177 9.75 7.32 2.06
C THR A 177 11.06 7.22 1.30
N LYS A 178 11.38 8.26 0.52
CA LYS A 178 12.63 8.34 -0.23
C LYS A 178 13.65 9.15 0.57
N ILE A 179 14.61 8.45 1.14
CA ILE A 179 15.70 9.02 1.94
C ILE A 179 16.80 9.45 0.99
N LEU A 180 17.05 10.75 0.92
CA LEU A 180 18.04 11.37 0.05
C LEU A 180 19.35 11.61 0.80
N PHE A 181 20.46 11.26 0.16
CA PHE A 181 21.81 11.54 0.66
C PHE A 181 22.36 12.77 -0.05
N ASN A 182 21.92 13.94 0.40
CA ASN A 182 22.11 15.21 -0.30
C ASN A 182 22.88 16.27 0.52
N LYS A 183 23.78 15.84 1.43
CA LYS A 183 24.62 16.78 2.19
C LYS A 183 25.34 17.75 1.26
N LYS A 184 25.40 19.01 1.68
CA LYS A 184 26.09 20.09 0.95
C LYS A 184 27.47 20.36 1.57
N GLY A 185 28.32 21.06 0.83
CA GLY A 185 29.65 21.49 1.29
C GLY A 185 30.83 20.60 0.87
N LEU A 186 31.99 20.84 1.47
CA LEU A 186 33.24 20.13 1.19
C LEU A 186 33.12 18.63 1.50
N PHE A 187 33.70 17.81 0.62
CA PHE A 187 33.67 16.34 0.69
C PHE A 187 32.26 15.71 0.66
N ARG A 188 31.25 16.44 0.16
CA ARG A 188 29.85 15.96 0.11
C ARG A 188 29.69 14.59 -0.53
N LYS A 189 30.40 14.30 -1.63
CA LYS A 189 30.31 13.01 -2.33
C LYS A 189 30.69 11.87 -1.38
N ASN A 190 31.86 11.94 -0.76
CA ASN A 190 32.32 10.91 0.18
C ASN A 190 31.40 10.80 1.40
N LYS A 191 30.92 11.92 1.96
CA LYS A 191 30.00 11.91 3.11
C LYS A 191 28.68 11.21 2.77
N ASN A 192 28.06 11.56 1.64
CA ASN A 192 26.81 10.94 1.18
C ASN A 192 26.99 9.44 0.93
N MET A 193 28.12 9.01 0.38
CA MET A 193 28.43 7.59 0.17
C MET A 193 28.58 6.82 1.49
N ILE A 194 29.30 7.40 2.47
CA ILE A 194 29.45 6.81 3.80
C ILE A 194 28.09 6.68 4.49
N ASP A 195 27.29 7.74 4.47
CA ASP A 195 25.95 7.76 5.07
C ASP A 195 25.02 6.73 4.41
N PHE A 196 25.07 6.60 3.08
CA PHE A 196 24.32 5.60 2.32
C PHE A 196 24.65 4.18 2.78
N HIS A 197 25.95 3.84 2.82
CA HIS A 197 26.38 2.51 3.24
C HIS A 197 26.09 2.26 4.72
N ASN A 198 26.15 3.27 5.58
CA ASN A 198 25.78 3.14 6.98
C ASN A 198 24.30 2.80 7.14
N LEU A 199 23.40 3.49 6.42
CA LEU A 199 21.97 3.17 6.48
C LEU A 199 21.69 1.77 5.92
N GLN A 200 22.28 1.44 4.77
CA GLN A 200 22.16 0.11 4.17
C GLN A 200 22.63 -0.98 5.15
N ARG A 201 23.76 -0.75 5.83
CA ARG A 201 24.31 -1.69 6.81
C ARG A 201 23.36 -1.89 7.99
N HIS A 202 22.82 -0.84 8.60
CA HIS A 202 21.86 -0.98 9.69
C HIS A 202 20.61 -1.79 9.26
N ILE A 203 20.05 -1.48 8.08
CA ILE A 203 18.90 -2.22 7.53
C ILE A 203 19.23 -3.72 7.41
N ASN A 204 20.42 -4.06 6.90
CA ASN A 204 20.87 -5.44 6.76
C ASN A 204 21.13 -6.12 8.11
N GLU A 205 21.69 -5.41 9.09
CA GLU A 205 21.94 -5.90 10.45
C GLU A 205 20.63 -6.31 11.14
N PHE A 206 19.50 -5.66 10.81
CA PHE A 206 18.16 -6.02 11.29
C PHE A 206 17.46 -7.10 10.44
N GLY A 207 18.14 -7.69 9.46
CA GLY A 207 17.62 -8.80 8.65
C GLY A 207 16.72 -8.39 7.48
N TYR A 208 16.71 -7.11 7.11
CA TYR A 208 15.98 -6.57 5.97
C TYR A 208 16.92 -6.29 4.79
N THR A 209 16.37 -6.19 3.58
CA THR A 209 17.15 -5.89 2.37
C THR A 209 16.50 -4.80 1.54
N THR A 210 17.26 -4.24 0.60
CA THR A 210 16.72 -3.36 -0.45
C THR A 210 17.14 -3.88 -1.82
N LEU A 211 16.33 -3.64 -2.84
CA LEU A 211 16.65 -3.96 -4.23
C LEU A 211 17.64 -2.92 -4.77
N ASP A 212 18.76 -3.37 -5.32
CA ASP A 212 19.74 -2.49 -5.93
C ASP A 212 19.34 -2.12 -7.36
N LEU A 213 19.34 -0.84 -7.68
CA LEU A 213 19.03 -0.30 -9.01
C LEU A 213 20.24 0.34 -9.71
N SER A 214 21.41 0.33 -9.08
CA SER A 214 22.63 0.94 -9.63
C SER A 214 23.32 0.09 -10.68
#